data_AF-O68241-F1
#
_entry.id   AF-O68241-F1
#
_cell.length_a   1.000
_cell.length_b   1.000
_cell.length_c   1.000
_cell.angle_alpha   90.00
_cell.angle_beta   90.00
_cell.angle_gamma   90.00
#
_symmetry.space_group_name_H-M   'P 1'
#
loop_
_entity.id
_entity.type
_entity.pdbx_description
1 polymer ?
#
loop_
_entity_poly.entity_id
_entity_poly.type
_entity_poly.pdbx_seq_one_letter_code
_entity_poly.pdbx_strand_id
1 'polypeptide(L)'
;MSPTLNKQASKERCAVEFATRKKSKTQRKKSKALSYRGLCFFCTLVKGKGQWTLKMSKQDYIQLRTLTDQFYVDNTGLEEALDGSNDGKVRGYGIVVIDLDGLVFGIPLRSHLNHKFGFVSERSEGVKKGLDYTKALLIQKDEYVSRVYKIPASEFIHINDNKEKIQEDFNKFVSRYIEAHNKNDANILRNYRYSTLKNYHKELGLED
;
A
#
# COMPACT_ATOMS: atom_id res chain seq x y z
N MET A 1 1.20 -21.06 85.30
CA MET A 1 2.31 -20.36 84.62
C MET A 1 2.09 -20.50 83.12
N SER A 2 1.77 -19.37 82.49
CA SER A 2 0.98 -19.28 81.27
C SER A 2 1.86 -19.45 80.03
N PRO A 3 1.53 -20.34 79.07
CA PRO A 3 2.22 -20.38 77.78
C PRO A 3 1.65 -19.29 76.85
N THR A 4 1.73 -18.03 77.29
CA THR A 4 1.29 -16.83 76.55
C THR A 4 2.46 -16.11 75.88
N LEU A 5 3.56 -16.81 75.59
CA LEU A 5 4.76 -16.24 74.96
C LEU A 5 5.38 -17.14 73.87
N ASN A 6 4.58 -17.96 73.17
CA ASN A 6 5.10 -18.73 72.03
C ASN A 6 4.11 -18.91 70.86
N LYS A 7 3.11 -18.04 70.72
CA LYS A 7 2.18 -18.04 69.56
C LYS A 7 2.18 -16.75 68.74
N GLN A 8 2.87 -15.69 69.18
CA GLN A 8 3.08 -14.47 68.39
C GLN A 8 4.29 -14.55 67.45
N ALA A 9 5.32 -15.36 67.77
CA ALA A 9 6.52 -15.50 66.93
C ALA A 9 6.38 -16.44 65.71
N SER A 10 5.30 -17.23 65.61
CA SER A 10 5.05 -18.17 64.49
C SER A 10 4.11 -17.61 63.42
N LYS A 11 3.28 -16.61 63.73
CA LYS A 11 2.41 -15.94 62.74
C LYS A 11 3.10 -14.77 62.02
N GLU A 12 4.11 -14.14 62.62
CA GLU A 12 4.84 -13.06 61.94
C GLU A 12 5.84 -13.56 60.89
N ARG A 13 6.44 -14.75 61.05
CA ARG A 13 7.35 -15.29 60.01
C ARG A 13 6.64 -15.74 58.72
N CYS A 14 5.36 -16.10 58.78
CA CYS A 14 4.58 -16.48 57.59
C CYS A 14 4.02 -15.26 56.81
N ALA A 15 3.87 -14.11 57.46
CA ALA A 15 3.42 -12.87 56.82
C ALA A 15 4.54 -12.13 56.05
N VAL A 16 5.80 -12.29 56.45
CA VAL A 16 6.94 -11.66 55.75
C VAL A 16 7.33 -12.42 54.47
N GLU A 17 7.02 -13.72 54.37
CA GLU A 17 7.33 -14.52 53.18
C GLU A 17 6.26 -14.43 52.07
N PHE A 18 5.01 -14.12 52.43
CA PHE A 18 3.94 -13.87 51.43
C PHE A 18 3.94 -12.42 50.89
N ALA A 19 4.43 -11.44 51.66
CA ALA A 19 4.57 -10.05 51.19
C ALA A 19 5.77 -9.84 50.24
N THR A 20 6.82 -10.66 50.36
CA THR A 20 7.98 -10.63 49.46
C THR A 20 7.71 -11.34 48.13
N ARG A 21 6.77 -12.30 48.07
CA ARG A 21 6.37 -12.97 46.81
C ARG A 21 5.28 -12.23 46.00
N LYS A 22 4.57 -11.25 46.57
CA LYS A 22 3.67 -10.35 45.82
C LYS A 22 4.33 -9.06 45.32
N LYS A 23 5.44 -8.61 45.94
CA LYS A 23 6.26 -7.52 45.37
C LYS A 23 7.05 -7.94 44.11
N SER A 24 7.31 -9.22 43.90
CA SER A 24 8.01 -9.71 42.69
C SER A 24 7.14 -9.89 41.45
N LYS A 25 5.80 -9.83 41.56
CA LYS A 25 4.89 -9.90 40.40
C LYS A 25 4.19 -8.59 40.05
N THR A 26 4.09 -7.64 40.98
CA THR A 26 3.51 -6.30 40.71
C THR A 26 4.57 -5.24 40.36
N GLN A 27 5.87 -5.53 40.51
CA GLN A 27 6.98 -4.77 39.92
C GLN A 27 7.24 -5.10 38.43
N ARG A 28 6.38 -5.88 37.78
CA ARG A 28 6.45 -6.13 36.32
C ARG A 28 5.62 -5.15 35.48
N LYS A 29 5.04 -4.12 36.10
CA LYS A 29 4.35 -3.02 35.42
C LYS A 29 4.62 -1.70 36.13
N LYS A 30 5.79 -1.10 35.86
CA LYS A 30 6.02 0.33 35.63
C LYS A 30 7.52 0.65 35.75
N SER A 31 8.00 1.39 34.75
CA SER A 31 9.25 2.19 34.69
C SER A 31 10.60 1.47 34.63
N LYS A 32 11.12 1.34 33.40
CA LYS A 32 12.47 1.70 32.92
C LYS A 32 12.34 1.80 31.39
N ALA A 33 12.02 2.97 30.82
CA ALA A 33 12.95 4.06 30.54
C ALA A 33 14.29 3.55 29.98
N LEU A 34 14.44 3.75 28.67
CA LEU A 34 15.68 3.90 27.91
C LEU A 34 16.81 2.91 28.21
N SER A 35 16.89 1.87 27.38
CA SER A 35 18.18 1.40 26.87
C SER A 35 18.19 1.66 25.37
N TYR A 36 18.66 2.86 25.02
CA TYR A 36 19.17 3.17 23.70
C TYR A 36 20.54 2.51 23.57
N ARG A 37 20.70 1.65 22.55
CA ARG A 37 21.93 1.24 21.84
C ARG A 37 21.69 -0.15 21.23
N GLY A 38 21.67 -0.37 19.93
CA GLY A 38 21.89 0.51 18.81
C GLY A 38 22.05 -0.34 17.55
N LEU A 39 21.44 0.10 16.45
CA LEU A 39 22.24 0.44 15.29
C LEU A 39 21.95 1.92 15.02
N CYS A 40 23.00 2.72 15.19
CA CYS A 40 23.01 4.14 14.90
C CYS A 40 22.61 4.38 13.44
N PHE A 41 21.67 5.29 13.21
CA PHE A 41 22.00 6.35 12.27
C PHE A 41 22.21 7.60 13.11
N PHE A 42 23.49 7.95 13.21
CA PHE A 42 23.97 9.21 13.71
C PHE A 42 23.15 10.31 13.01
N CYS A 43 22.29 11.03 13.74
CA CYS A 43 21.99 12.39 13.36
C CYS A 43 23.23 13.21 13.71
N THR A 44 24.30 13.04 12.94
CA THR A 44 25.40 13.99 12.98
C THR A 44 24.86 15.24 12.33
N LEU A 45 24.54 16.25 13.14
CA LEU A 45 24.58 17.63 12.71
C LEU A 45 26.03 17.91 12.26
N VAL A 46 26.36 17.59 11.02
CA VAL A 46 27.55 18.15 10.39
C VAL A 46 27.14 19.52 9.90
N LYS A 47 27.63 20.58 10.55
CA LYS A 47 27.68 21.91 9.95
C LYS A 47 28.57 21.80 8.71
N GLY A 48 27.95 21.69 7.54
CA GLY A 48 28.64 21.54 6.26
C GLY A 48 27.82 22.09 5.12
N LYS A 49 28.15 23.33 4.74
CA LYS A 49 27.88 24.04 3.48
C LYS A 49 26.77 23.46 2.58
N GLY A 50 25.57 24.01 2.76
CA GLY A 50 24.65 24.35 1.67
C GLY A 50 24.24 23.24 0.70
N GLN A 51 23.40 22.31 1.14
CA GLN A 51 22.25 21.85 0.35
C GLN A 51 21.36 20.99 1.24
N TRP A 52 20.10 21.39 1.42
CA TRP A 52 19.10 20.56 2.09
C TRP A 52 18.47 19.65 1.03
N THR A 53 18.76 18.35 1.06
CA THR A 53 17.95 17.39 0.30
C THR A 53 16.84 16.86 1.21
N LEU A 54 15.62 17.29 0.89
CA LEU A 54 14.39 16.80 1.51
C LEU A 54 14.19 15.34 1.08
N LYS A 55 14.43 14.39 1.98
CA LYS A 55 13.97 13.01 1.76
C LYS A 55 12.45 12.99 1.94
N MET A 56 11.74 12.94 0.81
CA MET A 56 10.28 12.78 0.74
C MET A 56 9.84 11.62 1.64
N SER A 57 8.81 11.83 2.47
CA SER A 57 8.23 10.81 3.34
C SER A 57 7.70 9.63 2.51
N LYS A 58 8.02 8.40 2.89
CA LYS A 58 7.37 7.17 2.37
C LYS A 58 5.87 7.34 2.59
N GLN A 59 5.06 7.29 1.53
CA GLN A 59 3.60 7.41 1.66
C GLN A 59 3.08 6.23 2.51
N ASP A 60 2.58 6.51 3.71
CA ASP A 60 2.16 5.47 4.65
C ASP A 60 0.86 4.76 4.23
N TYR A 61 0.07 5.34 3.33
CA TYR A 61 -1.18 4.76 2.85
C TYR A 61 -1.37 4.87 1.34
N ILE A 62 -2.13 3.93 0.78
CA ILE A 62 -2.46 3.92 -0.66
C ILE A 62 -3.43 5.05 -1.01
N GLN A 63 -3.19 5.75 -2.12
CA GLN A 63 -4.05 6.87 -2.52
C GLN A 63 -5.18 6.37 -3.41
N LEU A 64 -6.42 6.57 -2.97
CA LEU A 64 -7.62 6.23 -3.73
C LEU A 64 -8.35 7.49 -4.21
N ARG A 65 -8.45 7.67 -5.53
CA ARG A 65 -8.86 8.92 -6.16
C ARG A 65 -9.82 8.67 -7.33
N THR A 66 -10.47 9.72 -7.83
CA THR A 66 -11.13 9.70 -9.15
C THR A 66 -10.33 10.50 -10.16
N LEU A 67 -10.50 10.20 -11.44
CA LEU A 67 -9.97 11.04 -12.51
C LEU A 67 -10.87 12.26 -12.75
N THR A 68 -10.28 13.37 -13.23
CA THR A 68 -11.02 14.54 -13.72
C THR A 68 -11.49 14.32 -15.16
N ASP A 69 -12.52 15.05 -15.58
CA ASP A 69 -13.00 15.01 -16.96
C ASP A 69 -11.90 15.47 -17.94
N GLN A 70 -11.01 16.37 -17.50
CA GLN A 70 -9.86 16.84 -18.29
C GLN A 70 -8.94 15.69 -18.73
N PHE A 71 -8.78 14.65 -17.90
CA PHE A 71 -8.00 13.47 -18.30
C PHE A 71 -8.55 12.85 -19.59
N TYR A 72 -9.87 12.71 -19.70
CA TYR A 72 -10.53 12.10 -20.85
C TYR A 72 -10.53 13.02 -22.08
N VAL A 73 -10.54 14.34 -21.86
CA VAL A 73 -10.41 15.35 -22.92
C VAL A 73 -8.99 15.36 -23.49
N ASP A 74 -7.97 15.26 -22.63
CA ASP A 74 -6.56 15.33 -23.05
C ASP A 74 -6.06 13.99 -23.61
N ASN A 75 -6.68 12.87 -23.23
CA ASN A 75 -6.29 11.52 -23.64
C ASN A 75 -7.39 10.86 -24.49
N THR A 76 -7.81 11.52 -25.57
CA THR A 76 -8.76 10.95 -26.53
C THR A 76 -8.11 9.84 -27.36
N GLY A 77 -8.83 8.74 -27.58
CA GLY A 77 -8.38 7.67 -28.46
C GLY A 77 -7.44 6.66 -27.79
N LEU A 78 -7.36 6.64 -26.45
CA LEU A 78 -6.66 5.58 -25.73
C LEU A 78 -7.33 4.22 -26.00
N GLU A 79 -6.61 3.32 -26.64
CA GLU A 79 -7.11 1.97 -26.85
C GLU A 79 -7.27 1.25 -25.52
N GLU A 80 -8.38 0.52 -25.38
CA GLU A 80 -8.67 -0.33 -24.22
C GLU A 80 -8.81 0.43 -22.89
N ALA A 81 -8.79 1.76 -22.90
CA ALA A 81 -9.07 2.57 -21.72
C ALA A 81 -10.53 2.40 -21.26
N LEU A 82 -10.77 2.70 -19.98
CA LEU A 82 -12.13 2.78 -19.43
C LEU A 82 -12.67 4.19 -19.66
N ASP A 83 -12.71 4.64 -20.91
CA ASP A 83 -13.47 5.82 -21.30
C ASP A 83 -14.97 5.50 -21.28
N GLY A 84 -15.78 6.53 -21.05
CA GLY A 84 -17.22 6.37 -20.81
C GLY A 84 -17.91 5.50 -21.85
N SER A 85 -18.91 4.75 -21.40
CA SER A 85 -19.84 4.01 -22.27
C SER A 85 -20.34 4.85 -23.44
N ASN A 86 -20.69 4.18 -24.55
CA ASN A 86 -21.37 4.69 -25.77
C ASN A 86 -22.62 5.58 -25.53
N ASP A 87 -22.95 5.85 -24.27
CA ASP A 87 -24.15 6.51 -23.76
C ASP A 87 -23.85 7.95 -23.26
N GLY A 88 -22.64 8.47 -23.50
CA GLY A 88 -22.26 9.85 -23.17
C GLY A 88 -22.02 10.15 -21.68
N LYS A 89 -21.92 9.13 -20.82
CA LYS A 89 -21.61 9.27 -19.39
C LYS A 89 -20.27 8.63 -19.06
N VAL A 90 -19.31 9.45 -18.62
CA VAL A 90 -18.03 8.98 -18.08
C VAL A 90 -18.30 8.25 -16.77
N ARG A 91 -17.96 6.96 -16.72
CA ARG A 91 -18.03 6.19 -15.48
C ARG A 91 -16.89 6.66 -14.58
N GLY A 92 -17.23 7.32 -13.47
CA GLY A 92 -16.26 7.73 -12.46
C GLY A 92 -15.71 6.53 -11.71
N TYR A 93 -14.68 5.89 -12.25
CA TYR A 93 -13.96 4.82 -11.56
C TYR A 93 -13.09 5.39 -10.43
N GLY A 94 -13.02 4.64 -9.33
CA GLY A 94 -11.97 4.83 -8.34
C GLY A 94 -10.66 4.26 -8.87
N ILE A 95 -9.59 5.03 -8.79
CA ILE A 95 -8.23 4.61 -9.13
C ILE A 95 -7.35 4.56 -7.89
N VAL A 96 -6.47 3.57 -7.85
CA VAL A 96 -5.34 3.51 -6.94
C VAL A 96 -4.13 4.13 -7.65
N VAL A 97 -3.52 5.14 -7.03
CA VAL A 97 -2.33 5.80 -7.58
C VAL A 97 -1.07 5.08 -7.12
N ILE A 98 -0.23 4.66 -8.07
CA ILE A 98 1.04 3.96 -7.84
C ILE A 98 2.16 4.67 -8.59
N ASP A 99 3.30 4.86 -7.94
CA ASP A 99 4.54 5.30 -8.57
C ASP A 99 5.38 4.07 -8.97
N LEU A 100 5.80 4.06 -10.24
CA LEU A 100 6.67 3.06 -10.82
C LEU A 100 7.79 3.76 -11.60
N ASP A 101 8.99 3.77 -11.03
CA ASP A 101 10.20 4.35 -11.64
C ASP A 101 10.01 5.80 -12.15
N GLY A 102 9.23 6.61 -11.42
CA GLY A 102 8.93 7.99 -11.77
C GLY A 102 7.75 8.17 -12.73
N LEU A 103 7.12 7.09 -13.18
CA LEU A 103 5.84 7.10 -13.87
C LEU A 103 4.72 6.87 -12.87
N VAL A 104 3.71 7.75 -12.89
CA VAL A 104 2.55 7.62 -12.00
C VAL A 104 1.42 6.94 -12.76
N PHE A 105 0.94 5.82 -12.23
CA PHE A 105 -0.17 5.06 -12.79
C PHE A 105 -1.41 5.12 -11.90
N GLY A 106 -2.58 5.26 -12.52
CA GLY A 106 -3.89 5.09 -11.91
C GLY A 106 -4.48 3.73 -12.27
N ILE A 107 -4.54 2.81 -11.31
CA ILE A 107 -5.11 1.48 -11.51
C ILE A 107 -6.59 1.47 -11.11
N PRO A 108 -7.52 1.22 -12.04
CA PRO A 108 -8.95 1.29 -11.74
C PRO A 108 -9.45 0.12 -10.88
N LEU A 109 -10.39 0.45 -9.99
CA LEU A 109 -11.22 -0.51 -9.27
C LEU A 109 -12.34 -1.01 -10.16
N ARG A 110 -12.49 -2.33 -10.23
CA ARG A 110 -13.49 -3.04 -11.02
C ARG A 110 -14.35 -3.91 -10.11
N SER A 111 -15.67 -3.84 -10.32
CA SER A 111 -16.64 -4.70 -9.64
C SER A 111 -16.67 -6.12 -10.18
N HIS A 112 -16.03 -6.37 -11.32
CA HIS A 112 -15.94 -7.68 -11.94
C HIS A 112 -14.55 -7.84 -12.59
N LEU A 113 -13.67 -8.57 -11.92
CA LEU A 113 -12.31 -8.88 -12.34
C LEU A 113 -12.22 -10.35 -12.78
N ASN A 114 -12.30 -10.55 -14.10
CA ASN A 114 -12.43 -11.84 -14.77
C ASN A 114 -11.14 -12.31 -15.47
N HIS A 115 -10.00 -11.69 -15.15
CA HIS A 115 -8.67 -12.13 -15.58
C HIS A 115 -7.68 -12.21 -14.41
N LYS A 116 -6.49 -12.76 -14.67
CA LYS A 116 -5.43 -12.98 -13.68
C LYS A 116 -4.57 -11.74 -13.40
N PHE A 117 -4.59 -10.76 -14.30
CA PHE A 117 -3.73 -9.56 -14.23
C PHE A 117 -4.38 -8.47 -13.37
N GLY A 118 -4.36 -8.66 -12.06
CA GLY A 118 -4.95 -7.73 -11.12
C GLY A 118 -4.85 -8.19 -9.68
N PHE A 119 -5.26 -7.34 -8.76
CA PHE A 119 -5.36 -7.66 -7.34
C PHE A 119 -6.83 -7.81 -6.94
N VAL A 120 -7.19 -8.93 -6.32
CA VAL A 120 -8.57 -9.18 -5.88
C VAL A 120 -8.75 -8.61 -4.46
N SER A 121 -9.53 -7.55 -4.34
CA SER A 121 -9.87 -6.90 -3.06
C SER A 121 -10.98 -7.64 -2.31
N GLU A 122 -11.97 -8.16 -3.03
CA GLU A 122 -13.14 -8.83 -2.45
C GLU A 122 -13.58 -10.00 -3.33
N ARG A 123 -14.08 -11.07 -2.71
CA ARG A 123 -14.78 -12.16 -3.39
C ARG A 123 -16.14 -12.34 -2.74
N SER A 124 -17.20 -12.15 -3.51
CA SER A 124 -18.58 -12.35 -3.05
C SER A 124 -19.38 -13.07 -4.14
N GLU A 125 -20.13 -14.11 -3.77
CA GLU A 125 -21.03 -14.84 -4.67
C GLU A 125 -20.39 -15.28 -6.00
N GLY A 126 -19.11 -15.66 -5.98
CA GLY A 126 -18.35 -16.05 -7.17
C GLY A 126 -17.84 -14.88 -8.03
N VAL A 127 -18.23 -13.65 -7.72
CA VAL A 127 -17.73 -12.43 -8.35
C VAL A 127 -16.48 -11.93 -7.62
N LYS A 128 -15.44 -11.59 -8.39
CA LYS A 128 -14.20 -10.99 -7.89
C LYS A 128 -14.23 -9.50 -8.14
N LYS A 129 -14.01 -8.69 -7.11
CA LYS A 129 -13.76 -7.26 -7.22
C LYS A 129 -12.28 -6.99 -6.99
N GLY A 130 -11.77 -5.91 -7.56
CA GLY A 130 -10.36 -5.61 -7.38
C GLY A 130 -9.78 -4.57 -8.31
N LEU A 131 -8.46 -4.47 -8.26
CA LEU A 131 -7.66 -3.61 -9.13
C LEU A 131 -7.34 -4.33 -10.42
N ASP A 132 -7.58 -3.66 -11.54
CA ASP A 132 -7.36 -4.19 -12.88
C ASP A 132 -6.09 -3.58 -13.49
N TYR A 133 -5.02 -4.38 -13.53
CA TYR A 133 -3.73 -3.92 -14.03
C TYR A 133 -3.72 -3.71 -15.55
N THR A 134 -4.62 -4.38 -16.27
CA THR A 134 -4.72 -4.23 -17.73
C THR A 134 -5.31 -2.89 -18.13
N LYS A 135 -6.01 -2.23 -17.22
CA LYS A 135 -6.66 -0.94 -17.46
C LYS A 135 -5.96 0.22 -16.76
N ALA A 136 -4.68 0.05 -16.40
CA ALA A 136 -3.88 1.05 -15.72
C ALA A 136 -3.62 2.26 -16.64
N LEU A 137 -3.89 3.46 -16.14
CA LEU A 137 -3.78 4.70 -16.90
C LEU A 137 -2.56 5.48 -16.45
N LEU A 138 -1.77 6.00 -17.40
CA LEU A 138 -0.64 6.86 -17.07
C LEU A 138 -1.12 8.26 -16.70
N ILE A 139 -0.71 8.76 -15.54
CA ILE A 139 -1.06 10.08 -15.00
C ILE A 139 0.17 10.97 -15.17
N GLN A 140 0.14 11.80 -16.21
CA GLN A 140 1.25 12.71 -16.52
C GLN A 140 1.13 14.08 -15.83
N LYS A 141 -0.08 14.44 -15.42
CA LYS A 141 -0.37 15.72 -14.76
C LYS A 141 -1.15 15.49 -13.47
N ASP A 142 -0.75 16.18 -12.41
CA ASP A 142 -1.41 16.10 -11.11
C ASP A 142 -2.89 16.55 -11.17
N GLU A 143 -3.23 17.43 -12.11
CA GLU A 143 -4.60 17.93 -12.34
C GLU A 143 -5.58 16.84 -12.79
N TYR A 144 -5.08 15.70 -13.27
CA TYR A 144 -5.91 14.55 -13.62
C TYR A 144 -6.45 13.84 -12.39
N VAL A 145 -5.82 14.00 -11.23
CA VAL A 145 -6.24 13.37 -9.97
C VAL A 145 -7.16 14.31 -9.21
N SER A 146 -8.41 13.87 -9.05
CA SER A 146 -9.47 14.67 -8.45
C SER A 146 -9.69 14.30 -6.96
N ARG A 147 -10.97 14.23 -6.57
CA ARG A 147 -11.46 13.90 -5.23
C ARG A 147 -11.08 12.48 -4.78
N VAL A 148 -11.10 12.29 -3.47
CA VAL A 148 -11.00 10.97 -2.83
C VAL A 148 -12.18 10.12 -3.27
N TYR A 149 -11.89 8.90 -3.74
CA TYR A 149 -12.93 7.92 -4.03
C TYR A 149 -13.26 7.13 -2.77
N LYS A 150 -14.55 6.85 -2.53
CA LYS A 150 -15.03 6.18 -1.32
C LYS A 150 -15.35 4.72 -1.62
N ILE A 151 -14.77 3.83 -0.85
CA ILE A 151 -15.05 2.38 -0.85
C ILE A 151 -15.34 1.91 0.59
N PRO A 152 -15.93 0.72 0.77
CA PRO A 152 -16.09 0.14 2.10
C PRO A 152 -14.76 0.08 2.86
N ALA A 153 -14.79 0.38 4.16
CA ALA A 153 -13.58 0.46 4.97
C ALA A 153 -12.78 -0.86 4.99
N SER A 154 -13.46 -2.00 5.01
CA SER A 154 -12.83 -3.32 4.94
C SER A 154 -12.06 -3.53 3.63
N GLU A 155 -12.62 -3.07 2.51
CA GLU A 155 -11.97 -3.14 1.20
C GLU A 155 -10.73 -2.23 1.15
N PHE A 156 -10.86 -1.00 1.67
CA PHE A 156 -9.74 -0.06 1.75
C PHE A 156 -8.59 -0.60 2.60
N ILE A 157 -8.89 -1.14 3.79
CA ILE A 157 -7.89 -1.74 4.68
C ILE A 157 -7.19 -2.90 3.97
N HIS A 158 -7.94 -3.78 3.32
CA HIS A 158 -7.35 -4.92 2.62
C HIS A 158 -6.42 -4.49 1.48
N ILE A 159 -6.80 -3.49 0.69
CA ILE A 159 -5.94 -2.93 -0.36
C ILE A 159 -4.70 -2.27 0.26
N ASN A 160 -4.88 -1.47 1.32
CA ASN A 160 -3.80 -0.75 1.96
C ASN A 160 -2.77 -1.67 2.63
N ASP A 161 -3.23 -2.73 3.29
CA ASP A 161 -2.37 -3.74 3.94
C ASP A 161 -1.54 -4.52 2.90
N ASN A 162 -2.06 -4.63 1.66
CA ASN A 162 -1.38 -5.28 0.54
C ASN A 162 -0.69 -4.29 -0.41
N LYS A 163 -0.52 -3.01 -0.05
CA LYS A 163 0.04 -1.99 -0.95
C LYS A 163 1.40 -2.37 -1.56
N GLU A 164 2.29 -2.96 -0.77
CA GLU A 164 3.62 -3.37 -1.22
C GLU A 164 3.51 -4.52 -2.23
N LYS A 165 2.63 -5.50 -1.96
CA LYS A 165 2.32 -6.58 -2.88
C LYS A 165 1.71 -6.08 -4.19
N ILE A 166 0.77 -5.13 -4.11
CA ILE A 166 0.13 -4.54 -5.30
C ILE A 166 1.18 -3.84 -6.15
N GLN A 167 2.07 -3.05 -5.53
CA GLN A 167 3.15 -2.37 -6.23
C GLN A 167 4.12 -3.36 -6.89
N GLU A 168 4.53 -4.40 -6.17
CA GLU A 168 5.41 -5.44 -6.73
C GLU A 168 4.75 -6.22 -7.88
N ASP A 169 3.49 -6.62 -7.73
CA ASP A 169 2.77 -7.38 -8.74
C ASP A 169 2.49 -6.53 -9.98
N PHE A 170 2.19 -5.25 -9.79
CA PHE A 170 2.03 -4.29 -10.89
C PHE A 170 3.38 -4.03 -11.59
N ASN A 171 4.47 -3.89 -10.84
CA ASN A 171 5.80 -3.75 -11.43
C ASN A 171 6.15 -4.97 -12.30
N LYS A 172 5.98 -6.18 -11.76
CA LYS A 172 6.18 -7.43 -12.54
C LYS A 172 5.30 -7.47 -13.79
N PHE A 173 4.08 -6.95 -13.73
CA PHE A 173 3.18 -6.90 -14.88
C PHE A 173 3.73 -5.97 -15.98
N VAL A 174 4.19 -4.76 -15.62
CA VAL A 174 4.78 -3.78 -16.55
C VAL A 174 6.14 -4.25 -17.07
N SER A 175 7.05 -4.73 -16.22
CA SER A 175 8.37 -5.21 -16.66
C SER A 175 8.25 -6.37 -17.64
N ARG A 176 7.32 -7.31 -17.42
CA ARG A 176 7.07 -8.41 -18.37
C ARG A 176 6.55 -7.92 -19.72
N TYR A 177 5.79 -6.83 -19.75
CA TYR A 177 5.34 -6.21 -21.00
C TYR A 177 6.53 -5.65 -21.78
N ILE A 178 7.36 -4.84 -21.13
CA ILE A 178 8.56 -4.24 -21.71
C ILE A 178 9.52 -5.34 -22.22
N GLU A 179 9.79 -6.36 -21.40
CA GLU A 179 10.65 -7.48 -21.79
C GLU A 179 10.11 -8.24 -23.01
N ALA A 180 8.79 -8.46 -23.07
CA ALA A 180 8.15 -9.14 -24.19
C ALA A 180 8.23 -8.32 -25.49
N HIS A 181 8.10 -7.00 -25.41
CA HIS A 181 8.31 -6.11 -26.56
C HIS A 181 9.76 -6.15 -27.03
N ASN A 182 10.73 -5.99 -26.13
CA ASN A 182 12.15 -6.02 -26.48
C ASN A 182 12.59 -7.36 -27.11
N LYS A 183 11.93 -8.46 -26.76
CA LYS A 183 12.19 -9.80 -27.31
C LYS A 183 11.31 -10.16 -28.51
N ASN A 184 10.35 -9.31 -28.89
CA ASN A 184 9.30 -9.61 -29.86
C ASN A 184 8.55 -10.93 -29.55
N ASP A 185 8.28 -11.21 -28.27
CA ASP A 185 7.60 -12.43 -27.83
C ASP A 185 6.07 -12.33 -27.97
N ALA A 186 5.57 -12.73 -29.14
CA ALA A 186 4.14 -12.74 -29.45
C ALA A 186 3.28 -13.58 -28.47
N ASN A 187 3.84 -14.63 -27.85
CA ASN A 187 3.10 -15.48 -26.92
C ASN A 187 2.79 -14.75 -25.62
N ILE A 188 3.75 -13.96 -25.12
CA ILE A 188 3.54 -13.12 -23.95
C ILE A 188 2.63 -11.95 -24.30
N LEU A 189 2.92 -11.24 -25.40
CA LEU A 189 2.17 -10.06 -25.85
C LEU A 189 0.68 -10.34 -26.08
N ARG A 190 0.31 -11.56 -26.51
CA ARG A 190 -1.09 -11.98 -26.61
C ARG A 190 -1.88 -11.81 -25.31
N ASN A 191 -1.24 -11.93 -24.16
CA ASN A 191 -1.88 -11.72 -22.85
C ASN A 191 -2.15 -10.26 -22.52
N TYR A 192 -1.50 -9.34 -23.22
CA TYR A 192 -1.60 -7.88 -23.04
C TYR A 192 -2.45 -7.21 -24.13
N ARG A 193 -3.12 -7.97 -25.00
CA ARG A 193 -3.95 -7.42 -26.10
C ARG A 193 -5.03 -6.44 -25.66
N TYR A 194 -5.54 -6.61 -24.44
CA TYR A 194 -6.56 -5.74 -23.82
C TYR A 194 -5.96 -4.77 -22.79
N SER A 195 -4.63 -4.65 -22.78
CA SER A 195 -3.90 -3.76 -21.89
C SER A 195 -3.86 -2.35 -22.45
N THR A 196 -3.96 -1.35 -21.59
CA THR A 196 -3.74 0.07 -21.91
C THR A 196 -2.26 0.42 -22.09
N LEU A 197 -1.33 -0.46 -21.69
CA LEU A 197 0.12 -0.22 -21.81
C LEU A 197 0.59 0.04 -23.24
N LYS A 198 -0.15 -0.45 -24.25
CA LYS A 198 0.14 -0.19 -25.67
C LYS A 198 0.07 1.28 -26.06
N ASN A 199 -0.66 2.09 -25.28
CA ASN A 199 -0.74 3.53 -25.52
C ASN A 199 0.49 4.30 -24.99
N TYR A 200 1.38 3.64 -24.25
CA TYR A 200 2.45 4.30 -23.49
C TYR A 200 3.85 3.80 -23.89
N HIS A 201 4.05 3.30 -25.11
CA HIS A 201 5.33 2.76 -25.56
C HIS A 201 6.47 3.77 -25.41
N LYS A 202 6.24 5.02 -25.83
CA LYS A 202 7.22 6.11 -25.72
C LYS A 202 7.65 6.35 -24.28
N GLU A 203 6.70 6.43 -23.36
CA GLU A 203 6.96 6.65 -21.93
C GLU A 203 7.60 5.43 -21.26
N LEU A 204 7.31 4.23 -21.74
CA LEU A 204 7.92 2.96 -21.30
C LEU A 204 9.29 2.71 -21.95
N GLY A 205 9.76 3.60 -22.85
CA GLY A 205 11.06 3.47 -23.53
C GLY A 205 11.10 2.37 -24.60
N LEU A 206 9.96 2.04 -25.19
CA LEU A 206 9.83 1.10 -26.30
C LEU A 206 9.85 1.86 -27.63
N GLU A 207 10.54 1.30 -28.63
CA GLU A 207 10.49 1.78 -30.02
C GLU A 207 9.28 1.15 -30.72
N ASP A 208 8.55 1.94 -31.52
CA ASP A 208 7.39 1.49 -32.31
C ASP A 208 7.79 0.84 -33.64
#